data_AF-A0A831GVD5-F1
#
_entry.id   AF-A0A831GVD5-F1
#
_cell.length_a   1.000
_cell.length_b   1.000
_cell.length_c   1.000
_cell.angle_alpha   90.00
_cell.angle_beta   90.00
_cell.angle_gamma   90.00
#
_symmetry.space_group_name_H-M   'P 1'
#
loop_
_entity.id
_entity.type
_entity.pdbx_description
1 polymer ?
#
loop_
_entity_poly.entity_id
_entity_poly.type
_entity_poly.pdbx_seq_one_letter_code
_entity_poly.pdbx_strand_id
1 'polypeptide(L)'
;MSHPDLNKLLELWPHIQEYQNLALKHGINDIFQDNGGKLLQVLLITGLTVLPGREGNDAVDNAGQEYELKSINIDLTKGFSTHHHMNPVIIAKYRQVPWIFAIYRGIAIEAIYRLEPKDLEFYYDKWERKWYSDGHKDINNPKIPVKYVMEHGTKIY
;
A
#
# COMPACT_ATOMS: atom_id res chain seq x y z
N MET A 1 -33.00 6.50 25.15
CA MET A 1 -33.14 5.23 24.43
C MET A 1 -31.99 5.12 23.44
N SER A 2 -31.42 3.93 23.26
CA SER A 2 -30.35 3.69 22.29
C SER A 2 -30.89 3.72 20.86
N HIS A 3 -30.01 3.95 19.88
CA HIS A 3 -30.37 3.93 18.46
C HIS A 3 -30.87 2.53 18.04
N PRO A 4 -31.92 2.41 17.20
CA PRO A 4 -32.48 1.12 16.80
C PRO A 4 -31.46 0.18 16.12
N ASP A 5 -30.50 0.73 15.39
CA ASP A 5 -29.46 -0.06 14.70
C ASP A 5 -28.42 -0.70 15.63
N LEU A 6 -28.45 -0.43 16.94
CA LEU A 6 -27.56 -1.09 17.90
C LEU A 6 -27.73 -2.61 17.86
N ASN A 7 -28.97 -3.09 17.69
CA ASN A 7 -29.24 -4.52 17.57
C ASN A 7 -28.51 -5.12 16.35
N LYS A 8 -28.45 -4.36 15.24
CA LYS A 8 -27.75 -4.83 14.04
C LYS A 8 -26.25 -4.93 14.26
N LEU A 9 -25.66 -3.97 14.98
CA LEU A 9 -24.24 -4.03 15.34
C LEU A 9 -23.93 -5.27 16.18
N LEU A 10 -24.77 -5.57 17.18
CA LEU A 10 -24.59 -6.74 18.05
C LEU A 10 -24.65 -8.06 17.28
N GLU A 11 -25.54 -8.19 16.29
CA GLU A 11 -25.60 -9.35 15.39
C GLU A 11 -24.32 -9.52 14.55
N LEU A 12 -23.74 -8.41 14.08
CA LEU A 12 -22.57 -8.43 13.21
C LEU A 12 -21.26 -8.62 14.00
N TRP A 13 -21.23 -8.20 15.26
CA TRP A 13 -20.02 -8.11 16.08
C TRP A 13 -19.17 -9.39 16.15
N PRO A 14 -19.74 -10.60 16.31
CA PRO A 14 -18.93 -11.83 16.33
C PRO A 14 -18.06 -11.99 15.09
N HIS A 15 -18.60 -11.71 13.90
CA HIS A 15 -17.89 -11.82 12.63
C HIS A 15 -16.79 -10.74 12.48
N ILE A 16 -17.06 -9.54 12.99
CA ILE A 16 -16.06 -8.46 13.02
C ILE A 16 -14.88 -8.86 13.92
N GLN A 17 -15.15 -9.47 15.07
CA GLN A 17 -14.12 -9.95 15.98
C GLN A 17 -13.32 -11.11 15.36
N GLU A 18 -13.95 -12.03 14.64
CA GLU A 18 -13.25 -13.09 13.90
C GLU A 18 -12.30 -12.51 12.83
N TYR A 19 -12.73 -11.48 12.10
CA TYR A 19 -11.89 -10.79 11.12
C TYR A 19 -10.70 -10.09 11.77
N GLN A 20 -10.91 -9.42 12.91
CA GLN A 20 -9.84 -8.84 13.72
C GLN A 20 -8.87 -9.92 14.24
N ASN A 21 -9.36 -11.07 14.70
CA ASN A 21 -8.51 -12.17 15.17
C ASN A 21 -7.63 -12.73 14.04
N LEU A 22 -8.19 -12.83 12.83
CA LEU A 22 -7.42 -13.19 11.64
C LEU A 22 -6.37 -12.13 11.31
N ALA A 23 -6.72 -10.84 11.37
CA ALA A 23 -5.79 -9.74 11.15
C ALA A 23 -4.58 -9.80 12.12
N LEU A 24 -4.85 -10.02 13.41
CA LEU A 24 -3.81 -10.15 14.44
C LEU A 24 -2.84 -11.29 14.15
N LYS A 25 -3.34 -12.43 13.68
CA LYS A 25 -2.50 -13.57 13.27
C LYS A 25 -1.52 -13.22 12.14
N HIS A 26 -1.88 -12.24 11.31
CA HIS A 26 -1.09 -11.76 10.18
C HIS A 26 -0.36 -10.43 10.48
N GLY A 27 -0.20 -10.08 11.76
CA GLY A 27 0.58 -8.91 12.19
C GLY A 27 -0.13 -7.57 12.05
N ILE A 28 -1.44 -7.55 11.84
CA ILE A 28 -2.25 -6.33 11.74
C ILE A 28 -2.97 -6.10 13.06
N ASN A 29 -2.60 -5.03 13.77
CA ASN A 29 -3.09 -4.75 15.12
C ASN A 29 -4.55 -4.26 15.16
N ASP A 30 -5.02 -3.55 14.14
CA ASP A 30 -6.35 -2.94 14.12
C ASP A 30 -6.90 -2.90 12.69
N ILE A 31 -8.01 -3.59 12.42
CA ILE A 31 -8.65 -3.60 11.10
C ILE A 31 -9.31 -2.26 10.71
N PHE A 32 -9.62 -1.41 11.69
CA PHE A 32 -10.32 -0.15 11.50
C PHE A 32 -9.39 1.07 11.42
N GLN A 33 -8.09 0.90 11.62
CA GLN A 33 -7.09 1.97 11.46
C GLN A 33 -6.14 1.68 10.29
N ASP A 34 -5.60 2.74 9.67
CA ASP A 34 -4.53 2.67 8.65
C ASP A 34 -4.77 1.67 7.51
N ASN A 35 -6.03 1.48 7.12
CA ASN A 35 -6.47 0.48 6.14
C ASN A 35 -6.16 -0.98 6.55
N GLY A 36 -6.04 -1.33 7.83
CA GLY A 36 -5.66 -2.67 8.30
C GLY A 36 -6.54 -3.78 7.74
N GLY A 37 -7.87 -3.62 7.76
CA GLY A 37 -8.79 -4.59 7.18
C GLY A 37 -8.68 -4.72 5.66
N LYS A 38 -8.14 -3.73 4.96
CA LYS A 38 -7.84 -3.80 3.53
C LYS A 38 -6.49 -4.50 3.30
N LEU A 39 -5.46 -4.10 4.04
CA LEU A 39 -4.14 -4.70 3.99
C LEU A 39 -4.19 -6.22 4.19
N LEU A 40 -5.03 -6.72 5.11
CA LEU A 40 -5.22 -8.16 5.31
C LEU A 40 -5.60 -8.88 4.00
N GLN A 41 -6.47 -8.30 3.18
CA GLN A 41 -6.87 -8.90 1.89
C GLN A 41 -5.66 -9.04 0.96
N VAL A 42 -4.80 -8.02 0.89
CA VAL A 42 -3.57 -8.06 0.06
C VAL A 42 -2.62 -9.14 0.55
N LEU A 43 -2.36 -9.22 1.86
CA LEU A 43 -1.44 -10.22 2.41
C LEU A 43 -1.93 -11.65 2.13
N LEU A 44 -3.22 -11.90 2.32
CA LEU A 44 -3.81 -13.22 2.08
C LEU A 44 -3.83 -13.62 0.60
N ILE A 45 -4.03 -12.67 -0.31
CA ILE A 45 -4.02 -12.92 -1.77
C ILE A 45 -2.59 -13.15 -2.29
N THR A 46 -1.63 -12.35 -1.81
CA THR A 46 -0.24 -12.39 -2.33
C THR A 46 0.65 -13.39 -1.61
N GLY A 47 0.25 -13.86 -0.42
CA GLY A 47 1.07 -14.70 0.45
C GLY A 47 2.23 -13.95 1.12
N LEU A 48 2.19 -12.62 1.13
CA LEU A 48 3.21 -11.78 1.77
C LEU A 48 3.01 -11.70 3.29
N THR A 49 4.11 -11.51 4.00
CA THR A 49 4.14 -11.23 5.45
C THR A 49 4.51 -9.76 5.67
N VAL A 50 3.74 -9.04 6.48
CA VAL A 50 4.03 -7.63 6.81
C VAL A 50 5.30 -7.53 7.66
N LEU A 51 6.15 -6.55 7.38
CA LEU A 51 7.33 -6.26 8.18
C LEU A 51 6.97 -5.32 9.35
N PRO A 52 7.48 -5.56 10.57
CA PRO A 52 7.27 -4.66 11.68
C PRO A 52 8.12 -3.39 11.55
N GLY A 53 7.54 -2.24 11.89
CA GLY A 53 8.23 -0.95 11.89
C GLY A 53 7.70 0.01 10.83
N ARG A 54 7.90 1.32 11.05
CA ARG A 54 7.49 2.37 10.10
C ARG A 54 8.61 2.78 9.15
N GLU A 55 9.85 2.40 9.46
CA GLU A 55 11.05 2.77 8.72
C GLU A 55 11.62 1.52 8.05
N GLY A 56 11.23 1.27 6.81
CA GLY A 56 11.61 0.04 6.11
C GLY A 56 10.76 -0.24 4.90
N ASN A 57 10.97 -1.39 4.28
CA ASN A 57 10.05 -1.93 3.28
C ASN A 57 8.83 -2.51 4.02
N ASP A 58 7.71 -2.66 3.32
CA ASP A 58 6.42 -2.89 3.97
C ASP A 58 6.10 -4.38 4.18
N ALA A 59 6.61 -5.26 3.32
CA ALA A 59 6.35 -6.70 3.40
C ALA A 59 7.48 -7.53 2.79
N VAL A 60 7.46 -8.84 3.09
CA VAL A 60 8.43 -9.83 2.62
C VAL A 60 7.71 -11.10 2.15
N ASP A 61 8.23 -11.76 1.11
CA ASP A 61 7.77 -13.08 0.69
C ASP A 61 8.56 -14.23 1.34
N ASN A 62 8.14 -15.46 1.09
CA ASN A 62 8.78 -16.66 1.65
C ASN A 62 10.21 -16.90 1.13
N ALA A 63 10.63 -16.24 0.05
CA ALA A 63 11.99 -16.30 -0.47
C ALA A 63 12.90 -15.21 0.14
N GLY A 64 12.35 -14.33 0.99
CA GLY A 64 13.08 -13.23 1.61
C GLY A 64 13.15 -11.98 0.75
N GLN A 65 12.43 -11.89 -0.36
CA GLN A 65 12.35 -10.65 -1.13
C GLN A 65 11.41 -9.68 -0.41
N GLU A 66 11.90 -8.46 -0.16
CA GLU A 66 11.12 -7.38 0.42
C GLU A 66 10.42 -6.53 -0.65
N TYR A 67 9.32 -5.89 -0.28
CA TYR A 67 8.47 -5.11 -1.17
C TYR A 67 8.04 -3.79 -0.52
N GLU A 68 7.93 -2.73 -1.32
CA GLU A 68 7.14 -1.55 -0.95
C GLU A 68 5.67 -1.79 -1.32
N LEU A 69 4.75 -1.46 -0.43
CA LEU A 69 3.29 -1.58 -0.61
C LEU A 69 2.65 -0.20 -0.67
N LYS A 70 1.86 0.05 -1.73
CA LYS A 70 0.99 1.23 -1.83
C LYS A 70 -0.44 0.83 -2.14
N SER A 71 -1.37 1.57 -1.56
CA SER A 71 -2.80 1.36 -1.80
C SER A 71 -3.55 2.65 -2.10
N ILE A 72 -4.67 2.52 -2.80
CA ILE A 72 -5.65 3.60 -2.98
C ILE A 72 -7.09 3.08 -2.92
N ASN A 73 -8.03 3.97 -2.63
CA ASN A 73 -9.42 3.78 -3.01
C ASN A 73 -9.68 4.52 -4.34
N ILE A 74 -10.01 3.77 -5.39
CA ILE A 74 -10.21 4.27 -6.75
C ILE A 74 -11.38 5.24 -6.88
N ASP A 75 -12.32 5.21 -5.93
CA ASP A 75 -13.43 6.17 -5.86
C ASP A 75 -12.98 7.54 -5.36
N LEU A 76 -11.83 7.63 -4.68
CA LEU A 76 -11.35 8.85 -4.01
C LEU A 76 -10.12 9.47 -4.68
N THR A 77 -9.26 8.68 -5.31
CA THR A 77 -8.04 9.19 -5.96
C THR A 77 -7.62 8.32 -7.14
N LYS A 78 -6.87 8.92 -8.07
CA LYS A 78 -6.27 8.25 -9.24
C LYS A 78 -4.75 8.22 -9.20
N GLY A 79 -4.13 8.57 -8.06
CA GLY A 79 -2.68 8.57 -7.88
C GLY A 79 -2.26 8.01 -6.53
N PHE A 80 -1.34 7.07 -6.55
CA PHE A 80 -0.70 6.52 -5.36
C PHE A 80 0.24 7.56 -4.74
N SER A 81 0.14 7.76 -3.42
CA SER A 81 1.13 8.51 -2.65
C SER A 81 2.47 7.78 -2.60
N THR A 82 3.54 8.53 -2.34
CA THR A 82 4.89 7.97 -2.16
C THR A 82 5.44 8.39 -0.79
N HIS A 83 6.24 9.46 -0.74
CA HIS A 83 6.91 9.96 0.46
C HIS A 83 6.77 11.48 0.58
N HIS A 84 6.52 12.00 1.78
CA HIS A 84 6.35 13.44 2.01
C HIS A 84 7.65 14.26 1.91
N HIS A 85 8.78 13.59 2.07
CA HIS A 85 10.13 14.17 1.97
C HIS A 85 10.94 13.36 0.96
N MET A 86 10.52 13.38 -0.31
CA MET A 86 11.19 12.60 -1.36
C MET A 86 12.53 13.24 -1.71
N ASN A 87 13.61 12.47 -1.57
CA ASN A 87 15.00 12.88 -1.81
C ASN A 87 15.84 11.69 -2.31
N PRO A 88 17.11 11.89 -2.72
CA PRO A 88 17.94 10.83 -3.30
C PRO A 88 18.14 9.60 -2.40
N VAL A 89 18.16 9.76 -1.07
CA VAL A 89 18.29 8.63 -0.13
C VAL A 89 17.07 7.72 -0.20
N ILE A 90 15.87 8.31 -0.20
CA ILE A 90 14.62 7.57 -0.34
C ILE A 90 14.51 6.92 -1.73
N ILE A 91 14.89 7.63 -2.79
CA ILE A 91 14.86 7.09 -4.16
C ILE A 91 15.83 5.90 -4.30
N ALA A 92 17.04 5.99 -3.72
CA ALA A 92 18.01 4.90 -3.74
C ALA A 92 17.48 3.63 -3.06
N LYS A 93 16.76 3.78 -1.94
CA LYS A 93 16.06 2.68 -1.27
C LYS A 93 14.97 2.08 -2.17
N TYR A 94 14.15 2.92 -2.79
CA TYR A 94 13.05 2.48 -3.66
C TYR A 94 13.50 1.69 -4.88
N ARG A 95 14.69 1.97 -5.42
CA ARG A 95 15.31 1.20 -6.52
C ARG A 95 15.71 -0.24 -6.13
N GLN A 96 15.77 -0.58 -4.84
CA GLN A 96 16.23 -1.90 -4.39
C GLN A 96 15.14 -2.97 -4.36
N VAL A 97 13.87 -2.59 -4.38
CA VAL A 97 12.76 -3.52 -4.16
C VAL A 97 11.65 -3.37 -5.19
N PRO A 98 10.96 -4.46 -5.55
CA PRO A 98 9.72 -4.36 -6.32
C PRO A 98 8.61 -3.71 -5.49
N TRP A 99 7.62 -3.16 -6.20
CA TRP A 99 6.47 -2.50 -5.57
C TRP A 99 5.20 -3.27 -5.85
N ILE A 100 4.35 -3.37 -4.82
CA ILE A 100 3.00 -3.92 -4.90
C ILE A 100 1.99 -2.79 -4.74
N PHE A 101 1.12 -2.66 -5.74
CA PHE A 101 0.09 -1.63 -5.81
C PHE A 101 -1.29 -2.27 -5.69
N ALA A 102 -1.99 -1.95 -4.60
CA ALA A 102 -3.34 -2.43 -4.32
C ALA A 102 -4.39 -1.37 -4.64
N ILE A 103 -5.32 -1.69 -5.52
CA ILE A 103 -6.43 -0.82 -5.92
C ILE A 103 -7.70 -1.35 -5.26
N TYR A 104 -8.31 -0.54 -4.40
CA TYR A 104 -9.57 -0.86 -3.74
C TYR A 104 -10.71 -0.04 -4.32
N ARG A 105 -11.93 -0.55 -4.21
CA ARG A 105 -13.18 0.22 -4.34
C ARG A 105 -13.95 0.13 -3.02
N GLY A 106 -14.10 1.27 -2.35
CA GLY A 106 -14.54 1.28 -0.94
C GLY A 106 -13.58 0.48 -0.04
N ILE A 107 -14.04 -0.69 0.43
CA ILE A 107 -13.27 -1.61 1.30
C ILE A 107 -12.80 -2.88 0.60
N ALA A 108 -13.25 -3.16 -0.62
CA ALA A 108 -12.94 -4.38 -1.33
C ALA A 108 -11.77 -4.18 -2.29
N ILE A 109 -10.84 -5.14 -2.31
CA ILE A 109 -9.76 -5.17 -3.29
C ILE A 109 -10.31 -5.43 -4.70
N GLU A 110 -9.95 -4.56 -5.65
CA GLU A 110 -10.35 -4.64 -7.06
C GLU A 110 -9.23 -5.20 -7.94
N ALA A 111 -7.98 -4.81 -7.68
CA ALA A 111 -6.82 -5.34 -8.38
C ALA A 111 -5.52 -5.17 -7.58
N ILE A 112 -4.54 -6.04 -7.84
CA ILE A 112 -3.17 -5.94 -7.33
C ILE A 112 -2.20 -6.02 -8.50
N TYR A 113 -1.27 -5.06 -8.56
CA TYR A 113 -0.21 -5.03 -9.57
C TYR A 113 1.18 -5.08 -8.93
N ARG A 114 2.11 -5.74 -9.59
CA ARG A 114 3.54 -5.73 -9.26
C ARG A 114 4.32 -4.99 -10.33
N LEU A 115 5.21 -4.10 -9.91
CA LEU A 115 6.19 -3.44 -10.78
C LEU A 115 7.59 -3.75 -10.26
N GLU A 116 8.51 -4.09 -11.17
CA GLU A 116 9.93 -4.21 -10.88
C GLU A 116 10.59 -2.82 -10.82
N PRO A 117 11.76 -2.67 -10.18
CA PRO A 117 12.46 -1.38 -10.10
C PRO A 117 12.63 -0.67 -11.45
N LYS A 118 12.93 -1.44 -12.50
CA LYS A 118 13.08 -0.93 -13.88
C LYS A 118 11.80 -0.30 -14.44
N ASP A 119 10.63 -0.79 -14.01
CA ASP A 119 9.32 -0.30 -14.49
C ASP A 119 8.97 1.04 -13.81
N LEU A 120 9.63 1.39 -12.71
CA LEU A 120 9.47 2.64 -11.97
C LEU A 120 10.61 3.65 -12.21
N GLU A 121 11.68 3.27 -12.90
CA GLU A 121 12.88 4.11 -13.12
C GLU A 121 12.55 5.45 -13.79
N PHE A 122 11.53 5.48 -14.66
CA PHE A 122 11.03 6.73 -15.24
C PHE A 122 10.67 7.78 -14.17
N TYR A 123 10.04 7.36 -13.06
CA TYR A 123 9.69 8.25 -11.96
C TYR A 123 10.89 8.60 -11.10
N TYR A 124 11.76 7.62 -10.81
CA TYR A 124 12.95 7.83 -10.00
C TYR A 124 13.89 8.88 -10.62
N ASP A 125 14.24 8.73 -11.89
CA ASP A 125 15.06 9.70 -12.62
C ASP A 125 14.39 11.08 -12.69
N LYS A 126 13.07 11.13 -12.96
CA LYS A 126 12.32 12.39 -12.98
C LYS A 126 12.35 13.12 -11.63
N TRP A 127 12.20 12.40 -10.53
CA TRP A 127 12.22 12.99 -9.19
C TRP A 127 13.63 13.41 -8.77
N GLU A 128 14.63 12.59 -9.05
CA GLU A 128 16.03 12.89 -8.74
C GLU A 128 16.50 14.14 -9.51
N ARG A 129 16.25 14.21 -10.81
CA ARG A 129 16.54 15.41 -11.63
C ARG A 129 15.84 16.66 -11.09
N LYS A 130 14.56 16.54 -10.70
CA LYS A 130 13.80 17.66 -10.11
C LYS A 130 14.39 18.13 -8.78
N TRP A 131 14.81 17.20 -7.92
CA TRP A 131 15.39 17.52 -6.62
C TRP A 131 16.68 18.33 -6.79
N TYR A 132 17.56 17.93 -7.71
CA TYR A 132 18.77 18.69 -8.04
C TYR A 132 18.45 20.04 -8.70
N SER A 133 17.51 20.09 -9.66
CA SER A 133 17.14 21.34 -10.35
C SER A 133 16.52 22.38 -9.43
N ASP A 134 15.77 21.94 -8.42
CA ASP A 134 15.14 22.81 -7.43
C ASP A 134 16.11 23.21 -6.30
N GLY A 135 17.39 22.86 -6.41
CA GLY A 135 18.43 23.25 -5.45
C GLY A 135 18.44 22.42 -4.17
N HIS A 136 18.35 21.09 -4.30
CA HIS A 136 18.39 20.13 -3.16
C HIS A 136 17.12 20.22 -2.28
N LYS A 137 15.97 20.48 -2.92
CA LYS A 137 14.68 20.64 -2.25
C LYS A 137 13.85 19.38 -2.34
N ASP A 138 13.45 18.84 -1.19
CA ASP A 138 12.60 17.67 -1.10
C ASP A 138 11.26 17.86 -1.82
N ILE A 139 10.83 16.80 -2.54
CA ILE A 139 9.57 16.80 -3.28
C ILE A 139 8.47 16.29 -2.36
N ASN A 140 7.42 17.08 -2.19
CA ASN A 140 6.31 16.71 -1.29
C ASN A 140 5.34 15.74 -1.97
N ASN A 141 5.42 14.47 -1.60
CA ASN A 141 4.45 13.41 -1.92
C ASN A 141 4.08 13.33 -3.41
N PRO A 142 5.08 13.17 -4.31
CA PRO A 142 4.79 13.00 -5.73
C PRO A 142 3.94 11.75 -5.95
N LYS A 143 3.04 11.79 -6.94
CA LYS A 143 2.08 10.72 -7.19
C LYS A 143 2.49 9.85 -8.37
N ILE A 144 2.20 8.55 -8.27
CA ILE A 144 2.24 7.61 -9.40
C ILE A 144 0.79 7.38 -9.86
N PRO A 145 0.42 7.71 -11.11
CA PRO A 145 -0.93 7.51 -11.63
C PRO A 145 -1.31 6.03 -11.73
N VAL A 146 -2.57 5.71 -11.44
CA VAL A 146 -3.12 4.34 -11.57
C VAL A 146 -2.96 3.81 -12.99
N LYS A 147 -3.21 4.66 -13.99
CA LYS A 147 -3.07 4.29 -15.41
C LYS A 147 -1.67 3.76 -15.72
N TYR A 148 -0.62 4.41 -15.19
CA TYR A 148 0.75 3.96 -15.37
C TYR A 148 0.98 2.57 -14.75
N VAL A 149 0.51 2.36 -13.51
CA VAL A 149 0.61 1.07 -12.82
C VAL A 149 -0.08 -0.04 -13.62
N MET A 150 -1.25 0.23 -14.20
CA MET A 150 -1.98 -0.74 -15.01
C MET A 150 -1.32 -1.04 -16.36
N GLU A 151 -0.67 -0.05 -16.97
CA GLU A 151 -0.01 -0.17 -18.28
C GLU A 151 1.34 -0.89 -18.19
N HIS A 152 2.08 -0.69 -17.09
CA HIS A 152 3.45 -1.18 -16.94
C HIS A 152 3.60 -2.31 -15.92
N GLY A 153 2.60 -2.54 -15.07
CA GLY A 153 2.63 -3.56 -14.05
C GLY A 153 2.15 -4.92 -14.53
N THR A 154 2.65 -5.97 -13.87
CA THR A 154 2.07 -7.32 -13.98
C THR A 154 0.92 -7.44 -13.01
N LYS A 155 -0.28 -7.74 -13.52
CA LYS A 155 -1.47 -7.96 -12.69
C LYS A 155 -1.34 -9.30 -11.94
N ILE A 156 -1.47 -9.27 -10.61
CA ILE A 156 -1.48 -10.44 -9.73
C ILE A 156 -2.93 -10.91 -9.48
N TYR A 157 -3.83 -9.95 -9.22
CA TYR A 157 -5.24 -10.16 -8.91
C TYR A 157 -6.08 -9.08 -9.60
#